data_AF-A0A1Y2HHG5-F1
#
_entry.id   AF-A0A1Y2HHG5-F1
#
_cell.length_a   1.000
_cell.length_b   1.000
_cell.length_c   1.000
_cell.angle_alpha   90.00
_cell.angle_beta   90.00
_cell.angle_gamma   90.00
#
_symmetry.space_group_name_H-M   'P 1'
#
loop_
_entity.id
_entity.type
_entity.pdbx_description
1 polymer ?
#
loop_
_entity_poly.entity_id
_entity_poly.type
_entity_poly.pdbx_seq_one_letter_code
_entity_poly.pdbx_strand_id
1 'polypeptide(L)'
;VEIGGKTYQVKPIRNLSGHSIDSYRIHAGKSVPIVKGGDQTKMEEGEFFAIETFGSTGKGWVYEGDEVSHYMKRWEARGTNARLPRARQLLNTIQQNFGTLAFCRRYLDRIGETKYLLALKNLVECGEVDPYPPLIDNAGCFTAQWEHTLVLRPSCKEVLSRGDDY
;
A
#
# COMPACT_ATOMS: atom_id res chain seq x y z
N VAL A 1 2.56 5.24 -26.36
CA VAL A 1 3.67 4.27 -26.41
C VAL A 1 3.39 3.24 -27.50
N GLU A 2 4.41 2.74 -28.17
CA GLU A 2 4.29 1.63 -29.13
C GLU A 2 4.99 0.41 -28.55
N ILE A 3 4.29 -0.73 -28.47
CA ILE A 3 4.81 -1.99 -27.92
C ILE A 3 4.38 -3.11 -28.86
N GLY A 4 5.33 -3.87 -29.39
CA GLY A 4 5.05 -4.98 -30.31
C GLY A 4 4.27 -4.58 -31.56
N GLY A 5 4.54 -3.39 -32.13
CA GLY A 5 3.86 -2.87 -33.32
C GLY A 5 2.43 -2.35 -33.08
N LYS A 6 2.01 -2.22 -31.82
CA LYS A 6 0.72 -1.63 -31.44
C LYS A 6 0.90 -0.33 -30.65
N THR A 7 0.19 0.71 -31.08
CA THR A 7 0.18 2.01 -30.41
C THR A 7 -0.90 2.07 -29.33
N TYR A 8 -0.52 2.58 -28.16
CA TYR A 8 -1.39 2.76 -27.00
C TYR A 8 -1.32 4.21 -26.51
N GLN A 9 -2.49 4.79 -26.24
CA GLN A 9 -2.59 5.96 -25.37
C GLN A 9 -2.43 5.48 -23.91
N VAL A 10 -1.44 6.01 -23.21
CA VAL A 10 -1.21 5.69 -21.80
C VAL A 10 -2.36 6.25 -20.98
N LYS A 11 -2.93 5.41 -20.10
CA LYS A 11 -4.03 5.78 -19.21
C LYS A 11 -3.55 5.74 -17.75
N PRO A 12 -3.89 6.72 -16.92
CA PRO A 12 -3.75 6.58 -15.48
C PRO A 12 -4.57 5.39 -14.97
N ILE A 13 -4.04 4.64 -14.01
CA ILE A 13 -4.83 3.65 -13.27
C ILE A 13 -5.72 4.38 -12.26
N ARG A 14 -6.96 4.65 -12.64
CA ARG A 14 -7.81 5.66 -11.97
C ARG A 14 -8.29 5.29 -10.56
N ASN A 15 -8.11 4.05 -10.12
CA ASN A 15 -8.39 3.60 -8.75
C ASN A 15 -7.11 3.34 -7.93
N LEU A 16 -5.97 3.84 -8.39
CA LEU A 16 -4.76 4.03 -7.59
C LEU A 16 -4.51 5.52 -7.36
N SER A 17 -3.78 5.83 -6.30
CA SER A 17 -3.52 7.20 -5.87
C SER A 17 -2.28 7.23 -5.00
N GLY A 18 -1.57 8.36 -4.99
CA GLY A 18 -0.65 8.65 -3.88
C GLY A 18 -1.41 8.88 -2.59
N HIS A 19 -0.70 9.16 -1.51
CA HIS A 19 -1.30 9.24 -0.18
C HIS A 19 -0.46 10.05 0.80
N SER A 20 -1.10 10.56 1.86
CA SER A 20 -0.35 11.10 3.00
C SER A 20 0.33 9.99 3.79
N ILE A 21 1.43 10.33 4.46
CA ILE A 21 2.24 9.44 5.30
C ILE A 21 2.33 10.06 6.69
N ASP A 22 2.30 9.21 7.73
CA ASP A 22 2.55 9.60 9.11
C ASP A 22 3.45 8.55 9.79
N SER A 23 3.91 8.85 11.01
CA SER A 23 4.76 7.98 11.81
C SER A 23 4.14 6.59 11.97
N TYR A 24 4.81 5.58 11.43
CA TYR A 24 4.36 4.18 11.41
C TYR A 24 3.01 3.93 10.72
N ARG A 25 2.52 4.87 9.90
CA ARG A 25 1.27 4.76 9.15
C ARG A 25 1.50 5.14 7.70
N ILE A 26 1.68 4.12 6.84
CA ILE A 26 1.99 4.35 5.43
C ILE A 26 0.85 5.10 4.73
N HIS A 27 -0.41 4.77 5.01
CA HIS A 27 -1.59 5.49 4.50
C HIS A 27 -2.25 6.31 5.62
N ALA A 28 -1.94 7.60 5.70
CA ALA A 28 -2.38 8.49 6.79
C ALA A 28 -3.77 9.12 6.61
N GLY A 29 -4.45 8.84 5.50
CA GLY A 29 -5.89 9.12 5.32
C GLY A 29 -6.22 10.11 4.22
N LYS A 30 -5.28 10.94 3.74
CA LYS A 30 -5.47 11.75 2.53
C LYS A 30 -5.00 10.97 1.31
N SER A 31 -5.78 10.98 0.24
CA SER A 31 -5.42 10.35 -1.04
C SER A 31 -5.10 11.42 -2.08
N VAL A 32 -4.13 11.17 -2.94
CA VAL A 32 -3.70 12.06 -4.04
C VAL A 32 -4.14 11.45 -5.36
N PRO A 33 -5.31 11.84 -5.90
CA PRO A 33 -5.86 11.23 -7.11
C PRO A 33 -5.02 11.56 -8.35
N ILE A 34 -4.88 10.59 -9.24
CA ILE A 34 -4.16 10.75 -10.52
C ILE A 34 -5.09 10.98 -11.72
N VAL A 35 -6.37 11.28 -11.44
CA VAL A 35 -7.41 11.64 -12.40
C VAL A 35 -8.27 12.79 -11.86
N LYS A 36 -8.94 13.51 -12.76
CA LYS A 36 -9.90 14.57 -12.39
C LYS A 36 -11.09 14.00 -11.61
N GLY A 37 -11.68 14.82 -10.73
CA GLY A 37 -12.93 14.51 -10.02
C GLY A 37 -12.75 14.01 -8.57
N GLY A 38 -11.56 14.10 -8.01
CA GLY A 38 -11.32 13.83 -6.58
C GLY A 38 -11.93 14.87 -5.64
N ASP A 39 -11.77 14.65 -4.34
CA ASP A 39 -12.22 15.60 -3.32
C ASP A 39 -11.44 16.93 -3.36
N GLN A 40 -11.91 17.93 -2.61
CA GLN A 40 -11.32 19.27 -2.57
C GLN A 40 -10.42 19.52 -1.33
N THR A 41 -10.07 18.45 -0.60
CA THR A 41 -9.20 18.51 0.57
C THR A 41 -7.87 19.13 0.18
N LYS A 42 -7.34 19.99 1.05
CA LYS A 42 -6.06 20.64 0.83
C LYS A 42 -4.95 19.88 1.53
N MET A 43 -3.77 19.90 0.91
CA MET A 43 -2.54 19.53 1.60
C MET A 43 -2.20 20.64 2.61
N GLU A 44 -1.65 20.26 3.75
CA GLU A 44 -1.36 21.14 4.88
C GLU A 44 0.16 21.18 5.15
N GLU A 45 0.60 22.28 5.75
CA GLU A 45 1.99 22.42 6.21
C GLU A 45 2.34 21.31 7.22
N GLY A 46 3.53 20.75 7.08
CA GLY A 46 4.05 19.66 7.91
C GLY A 46 3.71 18.26 7.40
N GLU A 47 2.79 18.11 6.44
CA GLU A 47 2.40 16.80 5.92
C GLU A 47 3.46 16.18 5.01
N PHE A 48 3.53 14.85 5.07
CA PHE A 48 4.31 14.01 4.18
C PHE A 48 3.39 13.33 3.18
N PHE A 49 3.84 13.22 1.93
CA PHE A 49 3.08 12.55 0.88
C PHE A 49 3.97 11.62 0.07
N ALA A 50 3.47 10.42 -0.19
CA ALA A 50 3.82 9.62 -1.34
C ALA A 50 3.11 10.21 -2.57
N ILE A 51 3.88 10.71 -3.53
CA ILE A 51 3.38 11.12 -4.84
C ILE A 51 3.77 10.05 -5.84
N GLU A 52 2.82 9.18 -6.13
CA GLU A 52 2.97 8.08 -7.06
C GLU A 52 1.93 8.15 -8.18
N THR A 53 2.36 7.73 -9.37
CA THR A 53 1.49 7.67 -10.55
C THR A 53 1.67 6.34 -11.25
N PHE A 54 0.58 5.85 -11.84
CA PHE A 54 0.54 4.55 -12.49
C PHE A 54 0.00 4.71 -13.91
N GLY A 55 0.85 4.42 -14.90
CA GLY A 55 0.45 4.37 -16.31
C GLY A 55 0.10 2.94 -16.71
N SER A 56 -0.94 2.77 -17.53
CA SER A 56 -1.37 1.48 -18.07
C SER A 56 -1.66 1.58 -19.57
N THR A 57 -1.35 0.50 -20.30
CA THR A 57 -1.82 0.26 -21.68
C THR A 57 -3.18 -0.46 -21.75
N GLY A 58 -3.71 -0.89 -20.59
CA GLY A 58 -4.94 -1.66 -20.43
C GLY A 58 -6.19 -0.81 -20.22
N LYS A 59 -7.01 -1.23 -19.24
CA LYS A 59 -8.26 -0.53 -18.86
C LYS A 59 -8.00 0.70 -17.99
N GLY A 60 -6.80 0.84 -17.43
CA GLY A 60 -6.50 1.89 -16.46
C GLY A 60 -7.33 1.72 -15.20
N TRP A 61 -7.52 0.47 -14.76
CA TRP A 61 -8.24 0.10 -13.54
C TRP A 61 -7.68 -1.23 -13.04
N VAL A 62 -7.35 -1.30 -11.75
CA VAL A 62 -6.84 -2.53 -11.12
C VAL A 62 -7.90 -3.27 -10.34
N TYR A 63 -7.75 -4.59 -10.30
CA TYR A 63 -8.54 -5.53 -9.51
C TYR A 63 -7.60 -6.30 -8.59
N GLU A 64 -8.15 -6.89 -7.53
CA GLU A 64 -7.38 -7.77 -6.65
C GLU A 64 -7.02 -9.06 -7.39
N GLY A 65 -5.75 -9.44 -7.32
CA GLY A 65 -5.23 -10.74 -7.75
C GLY A 65 -5.29 -11.77 -6.63
N ASP A 66 -4.98 -13.02 -6.97
CA ASP A 66 -5.27 -14.16 -6.08
C ASP A 66 -4.31 -14.30 -4.89
N GLU A 67 -2.99 -14.31 -5.13
CA GLU A 67 -2.02 -14.68 -4.09
C GLU A 67 -1.64 -13.48 -3.19
N VAL A 68 -2.36 -13.33 -2.07
CA VAL A 68 -2.05 -12.32 -1.05
C VAL A 68 -0.72 -12.60 -0.38
N SER A 69 0.20 -11.63 -0.47
CA SER A 69 1.51 -11.68 0.18
C SER A 69 1.72 -10.56 1.20
N HIS A 70 1.06 -9.40 1.03
CA HIS A 70 1.21 -8.22 1.88
C HIS A 70 0.08 -8.13 2.88
N TYR A 71 0.43 -7.72 4.10
CA TYR A 71 -0.47 -7.59 5.23
C TYR A 71 -0.05 -6.39 6.07
N MET A 72 -0.99 -5.76 6.75
CA MET A 72 -0.68 -4.69 7.70
C MET A 72 -1.62 -4.77 8.88
N LYS A 73 -1.12 -4.53 10.09
CA LYS A 73 -2.01 -4.39 11.25
C LYS A 73 -2.90 -3.18 11.03
N ARG A 74 -4.21 -3.32 11.23
CA ARG A 74 -5.14 -2.20 11.11
C ARG A 74 -4.79 -1.12 12.14
N TRP A 75 -4.60 0.11 11.68
CA TRP A 75 -4.15 1.23 12.53
C TRP A 75 -5.12 1.51 13.69
N GLU A 76 -6.42 1.43 13.41
CA GLU A 76 -7.49 1.71 14.37
C GLU A 76 -7.81 0.52 15.30
N ALA A 77 -7.21 -0.65 15.08
CA ALA A 77 -7.50 -1.84 15.90
C ALA A 77 -6.98 -1.65 17.33
N ARG A 78 -7.92 -1.66 18.29
CA ARG A 78 -7.64 -1.56 19.73
C ARG A 78 -8.02 -2.87 20.41
N GLY A 79 -7.12 -3.40 21.24
CA GLY A 79 -7.33 -4.68 21.93
C GLY A 79 -7.05 -5.88 21.03
N THR A 80 -7.61 -7.04 21.36
CA THR A 80 -7.53 -8.25 20.52
C THR A 80 -8.88 -8.94 20.43
N ASN A 81 -9.42 -9.02 19.22
CA ASN A 81 -10.62 -9.78 18.88
C ASN A 81 -10.31 -11.26 18.57
N ALA A 82 -9.03 -11.63 18.53
CA ALA A 82 -8.57 -12.97 18.20
C ALA A 82 -8.84 -13.97 19.35
N ARG A 83 -9.72 -14.95 19.09
CA ARG A 83 -10.07 -15.98 20.08
C ARG A 83 -9.09 -17.16 20.07
N LEU A 84 -8.45 -17.45 18.94
CA LEU A 84 -7.52 -18.56 18.82
C LEU A 84 -6.17 -18.24 19.49
N PRO A 85 -5.64 -19.12 20.37
CA PRO A 85 -4.36 -18.88 21.04
C PRO A 85 -3.20 -18.60 20.08
N ARG A 86 -3.13 -19.36 18.97
CA ARG A 86 -2.10 -19.16 17.94
C ARG A 86 -2.24 -17.84 17.19
N ALA A 87 -3.47 -17.34 16.99
CA ALA A 87 -3.71 -16.04 16.39
C ALA A 87 -3.29 -14.90 17.32
N ARG A 88 -3.57 -15.00 18.64
CA ARG A 88 -3.06 -14.03 19.63
C ARG A 88 -1.53 -14.02 19.70
N GLN A 89 -0.91 -15.19 19.68
CA GLN A 89 0.55 -15.28 19.64
C GLN A 89 1.12 -14.60 18.38
N LEU A 90 0.55 -14.90 17.21
CA LEU A 90 0.99 -14.29 15.96
C LEU A 90 0.77 -12.76 15.96
N LEU A 91 -0.35 -12.27 16.50
CA LEU A 91 -0.62 -10.83 16.62
C LEU A 91 0.42 -10.14 17.52
N ASN A 92 0.83 -10.78 18.62
CA ASN A 92 1.91 -10.29 19.46
C ASN A 92 3.24 -10.25 18.70
N THR A 93 3.57 -11.30 17.94
CA THR A 93 4.75 -11.33 17.07
C THR A 93 4.71 -10.17 16.07
N ILE A 94 3.58 -9.95 15.39
CA ILE A 94 3.39 -8.85 14.44
C ILE A 94 3.58 -7.49 15.13
N GLN A 95 2.98 -7.29 16.31
CA GLN A 95 3.09 -6.05 17.07
C GLN A 95 4.53 -5.76 17.50
N GLN A 96 5.28 -6.78 17.91
CA GLN A 96 6.67 -6.63 18.37
C GLN A 96 7.65 -6.36 17.22
N ASN A 97 7.42 -6.95 16.05
CA ASN A 97 8.37 -6.87 14.93
C ASN A 97 8.03 -5.78 13.90
N PHE A 98 6.74 -5.50 13.70
CA PHE A 98 6.28 -4.59 12.64
C PHE A 98 5.40 -3.45 13.19
N GLY A 99 4.74 -3.65 14.33
CA GLY A 99 3.78 -2.70 14.86
C GLY A 99 2.62 -2.51 13.89
N THR A 100 2.53 -1.32 13.30
CA THR A 100 1.55 -0.95 12.27
C THR A 100 2.16 -0.81 10.87
N LEU A 101 3.45 -1.10 10.71
CA LEU A 101 4.08 -1.18 9.40
C LEU A 101 3.60 -2.43 8.65
N ALA A 102 3.58 -2.34 7.31
CA ALA A 102 3.27 -3.48 6.47
C ALA A 102 4.34 -4.57 6.59
N PHE A 103 3.92 -5.82 6.44
CA PHE A 103 4.77 -7.00 6.44
C PHE A 103 4.32 -7.98 5.35
N CYS A 104 5.11 -9.03 5.12
CA CYS A 104 4.76 -10.11 4.20
C CYS A 104 5.04 -11.48 4.82
N ARG A 105 4.48 -12.55 4.22
CA ARG A 105 4.69 -13.93 4.68
C ARG A 105 6.17 -14.30 4.83
N ARG A 106 6.99 -13.90 3.87
CA ARG A 106 8.46 -14.13 3.90
C ARG A 106 9.13 -13.52 5.13
N TYR A 107 8.61 -12.42 5.68
CA TYR A 107 9.17 -11.81 6.88
C TYR A 107 8.78 -12.58 8.13
N LEU A 108 7.56 -13.14 8.19
CA LEU A 108 7.15 -14.08 9.24
C LEU A 108 8.03 -15.34 9.22
N ASP A 109 8.27 -15.90 8.03
CA ASP A 109 9.16 -17.06 7.87
C ASP A 109 10.57 -16.75 8.40
N ARG A 110 11.12 -15.58 8.06
CA ARG A 110 12.47 -15.15 8.45
C ARG A 110 12.64 -14.99 9.96
N ILE A 111 11.59 -14.55 10.67
CA ILE A 111 11.61 -14.42 12.13
C ILE A 111 11.21 -15.71 12.86
N GLY A 112 11.07 -16.82 12.13
CA GLY A 112 10.87 -18.16 12.69
C GLY A 112 9.41 -18.55 12.93
N GLU A 113 8.43 -17.76 12.48
CA GLU A 113 7.04 -18.19 12.53
C GLU A 113 6.81 -19.34 11.54
N THR A 114 6.13 -20.39 12.00
CA THR A 114 5.78 -21.56 11.18
C THR A 114 4.31 -21.91 11.34
N LYS A 115 3.73 -22.56 10.31
CA LYS A 115 2.33 -23.01 10.30
C LYS A 115 1.33 -21.90 10.69
N TYR A 116 1.62 -20.65 10.34
CA TYR A 116 0.88 -19.47 10.80
C TYR A 116 -0.29 -19.09 9.89
N LEU A 117 -0.46 -19.70 8.72
CA LEU A 117 -1.45 -19.27 7.72
C LEU A 117 -2.89 -19.25 8.25
N LEU A 118 -3.28 -20.25 9.05
CA LEU A 118 -4.62 -20.27 9.66
C LEU A 118 -4.79 -19.16 10.71
N ALA A 119 -3.75 -18.90 11.50
CA ALA A 119 -3.74 -17.82 12.47
C ALA A 119 -3.81 -16.45 11.77
N LEU A 120 -3.05 -16.26 10.69
CA LEU A 120 -3.06 -15.04 9.88
C LEU A 120 -4.43 -14.81 9.23
N LYS A 121 -5.04 -15.87 8.68
CA LYS A 121 -6.41 -15.81 8.15
C LYS A 121 -7.41 -15.38 9.23
N ASN A 122 -7.29 -15.93 10.43
CA ASN A 122 -8.16 -15.54 11.55
C ASN A 122 -7.99 -14.06 11.94
N LEU A 123 -6.75 -13.55 11.95
CA LEU A 123 -6.48 -12.12 12.21
C LEU A 123 -7.10 -11.20 11.17
N VAL A 124 -7.13 -11.65 9.91
CA VAL A 124 -7.84 -10.95 8.83
C VAL A 124 -9.35 -10.98 9.07
N GLU A 125 -9.92 -12.15 9.32
CA GLU A 125 -11.36 -12.32 9.53
C GLU A 125 -11.88 -11.53 10.75
N CYS A 126 -11.07 -11.36 11.80
CA CYS A 126 -11.44 -10.56 12.97
C CYS A 126 -11.04 -9.08 12.90
N GLY A 127 -10.49 -8.62 11.78
CA GLY A 127 -10.21 -7.20 11.52
C GLY A 127 -9.00 -6.63 12.28
N GLU A 128 -8.09 -7.49 12.72
CA GLU A 128 -6.82 -7.07 13.35
C GLU A 128 -5.74 -6.76 12.30
N VAL A 129 -5.80 -7.45 11.16
CA VAL A 129 -4.86 -7.34 10.05
C VAL A 129 -5.63 -7.18 8.75
N ASP A 130 -5.23 -6.22 7.93
CA ASP A 130 -5.78 -6.04 6.60
C ASP A 130 -4.88 -6.75 5.56
N PRO A 131 -5.45 -7.57 4.66
CA PRO A 131 -4.72 -8.16 3.54
C PRO A 131 -4.61 -7.13 2.41
N TYR A 132 -3.46 -7.11 1.74
CA TYR A 132 -3.21 -6.29 0.55
C TYR A 132 -2.84 -7.21 -0.62
N PRO A 133 -3.83 -7.73 -1.37
CA PRO A 133 -3.57 -8.54 -2.57
C PRO A 133 -2.81 -7.74 -3.63
N PRO A 134 -2.13 -8.41 -4.57
CA PRO A 134 -1.62 -7.77 -5.77
C PRO A 134 -2.73 -7.01 -6.51
N LEU A 135 -2.42 -5.84 -7.05
CA LEU A 135 -3.37 -5.03 -7.81
C LEU A 135 -3.02 -5.10 -9.30
N ILE A 136 -3.90 -5.69 -10.10
CA ILE A 136 -3.64 -6.04 -11.50
C ILE A 136 -4.68 -5.44 -12.45
N ASP A 137 -4.22 -4.89 -13.57
CA ASP A 137 -5.08 -4.52 -14.71
C ASP A 137 -5.27 -5.76 -15.62
N ASN A 138 -5.97 -5.65 -16.75
CA ASN A 138 -6.33 -6.77 -17.60
C ASN A 138 -5.10 -7.53 -18.13
N ALA A 139 -5.23 -8.85 -18.28
CA ALA A 139 -4.18 -9.69 -18.83
C ALA A 139 -3.63 -9.16 -20.15
N GLY A 140 -2.30 -9.24 -20.31
CA GLY A 140 -1.59 -8.76 -21.50
C GLY A 140 -1.38 -7.25 -21.60
N CYS A 141 -1.82 -6.47 -20.60
CA CYS A 141 -1.44 -5.06 -20.52
C CYS A 141 -0.04 -4.88 -19.89
N PHE A 142 0.46 -3.65 -19.96
CA PHE A 142 1.70 -3.22 -19.35
C PHE A 142 1.40 -2.05 -18.43
N THR A 143 1.97 -2.07 -17.23
CA THR A 143 1.88 -1.00 -16.25
C THR A 143 3.27 -0.47 -15.90
N ALA A 144 3.35 0.80 -15.53
CA ALA A 144 4.56 1.45 -15.05
C ALA A 144 4.21 2.38 -13.88
N GLN A 145 5.12 2.51 -12.92
CA GLN A 145 4.98 3.36 -11.75
C GLN A 145 6.25 4.19 -11.55
N TRP A 146 6.08 5.42 -11.07
CA TRP A 146 7.12 6.21 -10.43
C TRP A 146 6.57 6.83 -9.15
N GLU A 147 7.43 7.00 -8.15
CA GLU A 147 7.05 7.51 -6.84
C GLU A 147 8.17 8.35 -6.23
N HIS A 148 7.79 9.43 -5.53
CA HIS A 148 8.64 10.08 -4.54
C HIS A 148 7.88 10.43 -3.27
N THR A 149 8.58 10.38 -2.15
CA THR A 149 8.18 11.02 -0.91
C THR A 149 8.56 12.49 -0.92
N LEU A 150 7.62 13.37 -0.59
CA LEU A 150 7.85 14.79 -0.32
C LEU A 150 7.36 15.18 1.07
N VAL A 151 7.89 16.29 1.56
CA VAL A 151 7.41 16.98 2.76
C VAL A 151 7.09 18.44 2.45
N LEU A 152 5.99 18.92 3.01
CA LEU A 152 5.55 20.31 2.91
C LEU A 152 6.06 21.10 4.13
N ARG A 153 7.33 21.48 4.12
CA ARG A 153 7.92 22.26 5.23
C ARG A 153 7.35 23.68 5.25
N PRO A 154 7.43 24.38 6.40
CA PRO A 154 6.99 25.77 6.50
C PRO A 154 7.67 26.71 5.50
N SER A 155 8.93 26.44 5.16
CA SER A 155 9.74 27.30 4.27
C SER A 155 9.84 26.82 2.83
N CYS A 156 9.56 25.54 2.56
CA CYS A 156 9.70 24.97 1.23
C CYS A 156 8.97 23.62 1.09
N LYS A 157 8.79 23.20 -0.15
CA LYS A 157 8.48 21.80 -0.49
C LYS A 157 9.78 21.09 -0.81
N GLU A 158 10.05 19.97 -0.14
CA GLU A 158 11.25 19.16 -0.38
C GLU A 158 10.86 17.77 -0.87
N VAL A 159 11.49 17.32 -1.97
CA VAL A 159 11.36 15.94 -2.47
C VAL A 159 12.47 15.11 -1.82
N LEU A 160 12.17 14.53 -0.66
CA LEU A 160 13.15 13.87 0.22
C LEU A 160 13.86 12.68 -0.45
N SER A 161 13.21 12.06 -1.42
CA SER A 161 13.66 10.83 -2.08
C SER A 161 14.23 11.06 -3.47
N ARG A 162 14.45 12.31 -3.90
CA ARG A 162 15.04 12.61 -5.21
C ARG A 162 16.49 12.12 -5.26
N GLY A 163 16.85 11.44 -6.34
CA GLY A 163 18.24 11.10 -6.67
C GLY A 163 18.67 11.66 -8.03
N ASP A 164 19.88 11.29 -8.46
CA ASP A 164 20.39 11.61 -9.81
C ASP A 164 19.87 10.62 -10.87
N ASP A 165 19.27 9.52 -10.44
CA ASP A 165 18.64 8.50 -11.27
C ASP A 165 17.22 8.88 -11.69
N TYR A 166 16.42 9.36 -10.74
CA TYR A 166 15.10 9.92 -11.00
C TYR A 166 14.67 10.89 -9.93
#